data_AF-A0A1Q2HSZ0-F1
#
_entry.id   AF-A0A1Q2HSZ0-F1
#
_cell.length_a   1.000
_cell.length_b   1.000
_cell.length_c   1.000
_cell.angle_alpha   90.00
_cell.angle_beta   90.00
_cell.angle_gamma   90.00
#
_symmetry.space_group_name_H-M   'P 1'
#
loop_
_entity.id
_entity.type
_entity.pdbx_description
1 polymer ?
#
loop_
_entity_poly.entity_id
_entity_poly.type
_entity_poly.pdbx_seq_one_letter_code
_entity_poly.pdbx_strand_id
1 'polypeptide(L)'
;MRKTALFLILTASLLFADEVFDEHAEGELHGRMKKHTEQKYERILDEIAEKDRPRAEELRKLREENPKAFHEEMKDIIKDKMGRPDFRGPEHRHGEGRFEPGERFRAKFKERFAKRNDEFIEWLEENFPEEAEKMKKAFEADPNSAFKNTAYIRSKYRRIFETEKRNPEMAELMKNDLELKQRREQITEQLRYCENEQEMKELEDELRDIVSMRLNVILEKRRLKLEDLQKKLQQIEKEINKQQKDLEALDDQRDSLIKNRLEELIEESKRQKVNWE
;
A
#
# COMPACT_ATOMS: atom_id res chain seq x y z
N MET A 1 11.05 -43.81 -2.66
CA MET A 1 11.70 -42.51 -2.97
C MET A 1 11.04 -41.68 -4.09
N ARG A 2 10.12 -42.19 -4.93
CA ARG A 2 9.44 -41.35 -5.96
C ARG A 2 8.12 -40.71 -5.53
N LYS A 3 7.50 -41.19 -4.43
CA LYS A 3 6.24 -40.62 -3.90
C LYS A 3 6.45 -39.29 -3.14
N THR A 4 7.59 -39.13 -2.47
CA THR A 4 7.95 -37.90 -1.72
C THR A 4 8.25 -36.70 -2.64
N ALA A 5 8.81 -36.93 -3.83
CA ALA A 5 9.12 -35.86 -4.78
C ALA A 5 7.86 -35.28 -5.47
N LEU A 6 6.83 -36.10 -5.74
CA LEU A 6 5.55 -35.63 -6.27
C LEU A 6 4.73 -34.87 -5.20
N PHE A 7 4.88 -35.24 -3.93
CA PHE A 7 4.22 -34.57 -2.80
C PHE A 7 4.75 -33.14 -2.58
N LEU A 8 6.05 -32.92 -2.73
CA LEU A 8 6.66 -31.58 -2.66
C LEU A 8 6.26 -30.66 -3.82
N ILE A 9 5.99 -31.21 -5.01
CA ILE A 9 5.59 -30.42 -6.19
C ILE A 9 4.11 -30.02 -6.10
N LEU A 10 3.24 -30.89 -5.58
CA LEU A 10 1.81 -30.57 -5.40
C LEU A 10 1.59 -29.56 -4.25
N THR A 11 2.32 -29.71 -3.15
CA THR A 11 2.27 -28.76 -2.02
C THR A 11 2.88 -27.40 -2.41
N ALA A 12 3.97 -27.36 -3.18
CA ALA A 12 4.53 -26.12 -3.70
C ALA A 12 3.55 -25.38 -4.63
N SER A 13 2.85 -26.08 -5.53
CA SER A 13 1.91 -25.44 -6.46
C SER A 13 0.63 -24.92 -5.78
N LEU A 14 0.18 -25.54 -4.68
CA LEU A 14 -0.89 -25.01 -3.84
C LEU A 14 -0.44 -23.84 -2.95
N LEU A 15 0.81 -23.85 -2.46
CA LEU A 15 1.41 -22.71 -1.75
C LEU A 15 1.61 -21.49 -2.66
N PHE A 16 1.99 -21.70 -3.93
CA PHE A 16 2.16 -20.61 -4.92
C PHE A 16 0.84 -19.99 -5.36
N ALA A 17 -0.28 -20.73 -5.38
CA ALA A 17 -1.58 -20.13 -5.62
C ALA A 17 -1.98 -19.20 -4.45
N ASP A 18 -1.71 -19.62 -3.22
CA ASP A 18 -2.07 -18.90 -2.00
C ASP A 18 -1.46 -17.47 -1.90
N GLU A 19 -0.20 -17.29 -2.31
CA GLU A 19 0.45 -15.97 -2.39
C GLU A 19 -0.05 -15.14 -3.58
N VAL A 20 -0.18 -15.76 -4.76
CA VAL A 20 -0.63 -15.07 -5.99
C VAL A 20 -2.03 -14.46 -5.84
N PHE A 21 -2.90 -15.05 -5.02
CA PHE A 21 -4.29 -14.61 -4.91
C PHE A 21 -4.54 -13.44 -3.91
N ASP A 22 -3.65 -13.20 -2.94
CA ASP A 22 -3.69 -12.06 -1.99
C ASP A 22 -2.67 -10.96 -2.38
N GLU A 23 -1.51 -11.31 -2.97
CA GLU A 23 -0.43 -10.37 -3.34
C GLU A 23 -0.71 -9.55 -4.61
N HIS A 24 -1.65 -9.91 -5.49
CA HIS A 24 -1.83 -9.13 -6.73
C HIS A 24 -2.31 -7.68 -6.48
N ALA A 25 -2.84 -7.36 -5.30
CA ALA A 25 -3.08 -5.98 -4.86
C ALA A 25 -1.83 -5.29 -4.27
N GLU A 26 -0.85 -6.07 -3.77
CA GLU A 26 0.39 -5.58 -3.16
C GLU A 26 1.53 -5.46 -4.20
N GLY A 27 1.55 -6.35 -5.19
CA GLY A 27 2.50 -6.39 -6.30
C GLY A 27 2.34 -5.27 -7.33
N GLU A 28 1.19 -4.62 -7.43
CA GLU A 28 1.04 -3.44 -8.31
C GLU A 28 1.82 -2.22 -7.80
N LEU A 29 1.96 -2.06 -6.49
CA LEU A 29 2.77 -0.99 -5.89
C LEU A 29 4.28 -1.26 -6.05
N HIS A 30 4.71 -2.52 -5.91
CA HIS A 30 6.11 -2.91 -6.13
C HIS A 30 6.49 -2.99 -7.63
N GLY A 31 5.56 -3.40 -8.50
CA GLY A 31 5.75 -3.45 -9.95
C GLY A 31 5.83 -2.05 -10.58
N ARG A 32 5.05 -1.07 -10.09
CA ARG A 32 5.21 0.34 -10.48
C ARG A 32 6.58 0.88 -10.10
N MET A 33 7.07 0.60 -8.89
CA MET A 33 8.41 1.04 -8.47
C MET A 33 9.52 0.46 -9.35
N LYS A 34 9.49 -0.85 -9.70
CA LYS A 34 10.51 -1.46 -10.59
C LYS A 34 10.54 -0.84 -11.99
N LYS A 35 9.38 -0.58 -12.61
CA LYS A 35 9.30 0.04 -13.95
C LYS A 35 9.85 1.48 -13.97
N HIS A 36 9.64 2.23 -12.89
CA HIS A 36 10.20 3.59 -12.75
C HIS A 36 11.73 3.57 -12.54
N THR A 37 12.28 2.52 -11.95
CA THR A 37 13.73 2.38 -11.72
C THR A 37 14.50 2.13 -13.02
N GLU A 38 14.00 1.28 -13.92
CA GLU A 38 14.66 0.99 -15.21
C GLU A 38 14.69 2.20 -16.14
N GLN A 39 13.56 2.90 -16.30
CA GLN A 39 13.51 4.12 -17.10
C GLN A 39 14.42 5.23 -16.55
N LYS A 40 14.60 5.25 -15.23
CA LYS A 40 15.49 6.19 -14.56
C LYS A 40 16.97 5.84 -14.80
N TYR A 41 17.32 4.56 -14.85
CA TYR A 41 18.67 4.12 -15.19
C TYR A 41 19.05 4.45 -16.62
N GLU A 42 18.17 4.25 -17.59
CA GLU A 42 18.44 4.64 -18.99
C GLU A 42 18.72 6.13 -19.12
N ARG A 43 17.88 6.99 -18.52
CA ARG A 43 18.10 8.45 -18.54
C ARG A 43 19.46 8.83 -17.93
N ILE A 44 19.85 8.19 -16.84
CA ILE A 44 21.14 8.47 -16.19
C ILE A 44 22.30 8.00 -17.06
N LEU A 45 22.18 6.85 -17.72
CA LEU A 45 23.19 6.35 -18.65
C LEU A 45 23.32 7.25 -19.87
N ASP A 46 22.21 7.77 -20.40
CA ASP A 46 22.23 8.73 -21.51
C ASP A 46 22.90 10.05 -21.10
N GLU A 47 22.56 10.59 -19.91
CA GLU A 47 23.23 11.77 -19.36
C GLU A 47 24.73 11.54 -19.08
N ILE A 48 25.14 10.31 -18.74
CA ILE A 48 26.56 9.96 -18.60
C ILE A 48 27.19 9.87 -19.98
N ALA A 49 26.53 9.26 -20.97
CA ALA A 49 27.05 9.12 -22.32
C ALA A 49 27.31 10.47 -23.00
N GLU A 50 26.52 11.50 -22.67
CA GLU A 50 26.73 12.88 -23.12
C GLU A 50 28.04 13.51 -22.57
N LYS A 51 28.51 13.07 -21.39
CA LYS A 51 29.70 13.63 -20.71
C LYS A 51 30.93 12.74 -20.81
N ASP A 52 30.72 11.42 -20.74
CA ASP A 52 31.72 10.37 -20.74
C ASP A 52 31.11 9.09 -21.37
N ARG A 53 31.24 9.02 -22.69
CA ARG A 53 30.72 7.91 -23.50
C ARG A 53 31.35 6.55 -23.17
N PRO A 54 32.69 6.43 -22.98
CA PRO A 54 33.30 5.17 -22.53
C PRO A 54 32.70 4.65 -21.22
N ARG A 55 32.49 5.52 -20.24
CA ARG A 55 31.95 5.10 -18.93
C ARG A 55 30.51 4.61 -19.02
N ALA A 56 29.68 5.22 -19.86
CA ALA A 56 28.32 4.74 -20.08
C ALA A 56 28.28 3.36 -20.77
N GLU A 57 29.21 3.09 -21.70
CA GLU A 57 29.33 1.79 -22.36
C GLU A 57 29.84 0.69 -21.40
N GLU A 58 30.76 1.01 -20.49
CA GLU A 58 31.19 0.11 -19.41
C GLU A 58 30.02 -0.28 -18.49
N LEU A 59 29.21 0.69 -18.08
CA LEU A 59 28.03 0.46 -17.25
C LEU A 59 26.96 -0.37 -17.97
N ARG A 60 26.79 -0.18 -19.29
CA ARG A 60 25.88 -1.00 -20.10
C ARG A 60 26.35 -2.46 -20.19
N LYS A 61 27.65 -2.69 -20.35
CA LYS A 61 28.22 -4.06 -20.30
C LYS A 61 28.11 -4.67 -18.91
N LEU A 62 28.39 -3.89 -17.86
CA LEU A 62 28.27 -4.33 -16.47
C LEU A 62 26.84 -4.76 -16.13
N ARG A 63 25.82 -4.14 -16.72
CA ARG A 63 24.41 -4.54 -16.57
C ARG A 63 24.13 -5.94 -17.11
N GLU A 64 24.74 -6.30 -18.24
CA GLU A 64 24.56 -7.61 -18.88
C GLU A 64 25.36 -8.70 -18.16
N GLU A 65 26.59 -8.39 -17.75
CA GLU A 65 27.52 -9.35 -17.14
C GLU A 65 27.24 -9.58 -15.65
N ASN A 66 26.93 -8.53 -14.89
CA ASN A 66 26.65 -8.61 -13.46
C ASN A 66 25.60 -7.57 -13.00
N PRO A 67 24.30 -7.93 -13.08
CA PRO A 67 23.21 -7.03 -12.74
C PRO A 67 23.27 -6.47 -11.31
N LYS A 68 23.86 -7.22 -10.35
CA LYS A 68 24.00 -6.76 -8.96
C LYS A 68 25.04 -5.65 -8.82
N ALA A 69 26.22 -5.84 -9.43
CA ALA A 69 27.28 -4.85 -9.42
C ALA A 69 26.86 -3.57 -10.16
N PHE A 70 26.15 -3.72 -11.28
CA PHE A 70 25.54 -2.58 -11.98
C PHE A 70 24.58 -1.79 -11.09
N HIS A 71 23.72 -2.48 -10.32
CA HIS A 71 22.78 -1.81 -9.44
C HIS A 71 23.47 -1.03 -8.31
N GLU A 72 24.57 -1.56 -7.77
CA GLU A 72 25.38 -0.87 -6.76
C GLU A 72 26.08 0.37 -7.34
N GLU A 73 26.71 0.26 -8.51
CA GLU A 73 27.33 1.42 -9.18
C GLU A 73 26.30 2.48 -9.55
N MET A 74 25.14 2.08 -10.09
CA MET A 74 24.06 3.01 -10.41
C MET A 74 23.50 3.69 -9.16
N LYS A 75 23.44 2.98 -8.03
CA LYS A 75 23.02 3.56 -6.74
C LYS A 75 24.02 4.60 -6.26
N ASP A 76 25.32 4.35 -6.42
CA ASP A 76 26.36 5.31 -6.04
C ASP A 76 26.39 6.52 -6.98
N ILE A 77 26.26 6.33 -8.30
CA ILE A 77 26.11 7.42 -9.27
C ILE A 77 24.87 8.26 -8.98
N ILE A 78 23.74 7.63 -8.64
CA ILE A 78 22.52 8.34 -8.25
C ILE A 78 22.73 9.13 -6.97
N LYS A 79 23.40 8.54 -5.99
CA LYS A 79 23.71 9.18 -4.70
C LYS A 79 24.67 10.35 -4.88
N ASP A 80 25.58 10.27 -5.83
CA ASP A 80 26.49 11.36 -6.19
C ASP A 80 25.76 12.48 -6.95
N LYS A 81 24.94 12.13 -7.96
CA LYS A 81 24.10 13.08 -8.71
C LYS A 81 23.03 13.77 -7.86
N MET A 82 22.41 13.06 -6.93
CA MET A 82 21.39 13.62 -6.02
C MET A 82 21.97 14.27 -4.77
N GLY A 83 23.29 14.15 -4.58
CA GLY A 83 23.93 14.41 -3.29
C GLY A 83 23.55 13.37 -2.24
N ARG A 84 24.44 13.12 -1.28
CA ARG A 84 24.01 12.54 0.00
C ARG A 84 22.93 13.47 0.57
N PRO A 85 21.84 12.95 1.17
CA PRO A 85 21.05 13.75 2.08
C PRO A 85 21.96 14.10 3.26
N ASP A 86 22.73 15.17 3.14
CA ASP A 86 23.47 15.74 4.25
C ASP A 86 22.43 16.28 5.23
N PHE A 87 22.09 15.46 6.22
CA PHE A 87 21.31 15.89 7.38
C PHE A 87 22.10 16.86 8.28
N ARG A 88 23.34 17.22 7.88
CA ARG A 88 24.17 18.27 8.46
C ARG A 88 25.01 18.94 7.35
N GLY A 89 24.45 19.96 6.70
CA GLY A 89 25.18 20.86 5.80
C GLY A 89 25.37 22.25 6.43
N PRO A 90 26.54 22.89 6.29
CA PRO A 90 26.76 24.29 6.68
C PRO A 90 26.24 25.26 5.62
N GLU A 91 25.52 26.29 6.10
CA GLU A 91 25.25 27.60 5.50
C GLU A 91 24.79 27.69 4.02
N HIS A 92 23.51 28.08 3.89
CA HIS A 92 22.85 28.80 2.78
C HIS A 92 22.20 28.01 1.62
N ARG A 93 20.89 27.80 1.75
CA ARG A 93 19.89 28.61 1.00
C ARG A 93 18.48 28.38 1.57
N HIS A 94 18.00 29.38 2.30
CA HIS A 94 16.59 29.58 2.57
C HIS A 94 15.86 29.88 1.25
N GLY A 95 15.41 28.83 0.56
CA GLY A 95 14.27 28.92 -0.33
C GLY A 95 13.04 28.53 0.47
N GLU A 96 12.18 29.51 0.77
CA GLU A 96 10.88 29.30 1.40
C GLU A 96 10.10 28.22 0.64
N GLY A 97 9.62 27.19 1.34
CA GLY A 97 8.70 26.21 0.77
C GLY A 97 9.04 24.74 1.00
N ARG A 98 10.09 24.39 1.75
CA ARG A 98 10.11 23.07 2.39
C ARG A 98 8.99 23.06 3.42
N PHE A 99 7.95 22.28 3.18
CA PHE A 99 6.89 21.99 4.14
C PHE A 99 7.54 21.29 5.34
N GLU A 100 8.19 22.04 6.23
CA GLU A 100 8.38 21.61 7.60
C GLU A 100 6.99 21.65 8.21
N PRO A 101 6.40 20.49 8.53
CA PRO A 101 5.13 20.51 9.22
C PRO A 101 5.41 21.20 10.56
N GLY A 102 4.90 22.42 10.73
CA GLY A 102 5.15 23.22 11.93
C GLY A 102 4.80 22.44 13.20
N GLU A 103 5.33 22.85 14.35
CA GLU A 103 5.13 22.12 15.61
C GLU A 103 3.66 21.79 15.91
N ARG A 104 2.73 22.67 15.51
CA ARG A 104 1.28 22.42 15.60
C ARG A 104 0.79 21.27 14.71
N PHE A 105 1.36 21.11 13.52
CA PHE A 105 1.06 19.97 12.64
C PHE A 105 1.68 18.68 13.19
N ARG A 106 2.93 18.74 13.70
CA ARG A 106 3.57 17.57 14.36
C ARG A 106 2.81 17.15 15.62
N ALA A 107 2.35 18.09 16.43
CA ALA A 107 1.55 17.83 17.62
C ALA A 107 0.20 17.20 17.26
N LYS A 108 -0.55 17.79 16.31
CA LYS A 108 -1.82 17.22 15.82
C LYS A 108 -1.64 15.85 15.18
N PHE A 109 -0.53 15.62 14.46
CA PHE A 109 -0.21 14.32 13.88
C PHE A 109 0.13 13.29 14.97
N LYS A 110 0.95 13.65 15.96
CA LYS A 110 1.26 12.80 17.12
C LYS A 110 0.01 12.45 17.92
N GLU A 111 -0.86 13.42 18.18
CA GLU A 111 -2.12 13.21 18.90
C GLU A 111 -3.08 12.29 18.12
N ARG A 112 -3.27 12.53 16.81
CA ARG A 112 -4.07 11.63 15.95
C ARG A 112 -3.49 10.23 15.85
N PHE A 113 -2.16 10.13 15.84
CA PHE A 113 -1.46 8.84 15.80
C PHE A 113 -1.57 8.09 17.12
N ALA A 114 -1.47 8.79 18.26
CA ALA A 114 -1.67 8.24 19.59
C ALA A 114 -3.12 7.76 19.76
N LYS A 115 -4.11 8.59 19.45
CA LYS A 115 -5.52 8.19 19.54
C LYS A 115 -5.85 6.96 18.68
N ARG A 116 -5.35 6.91 17.44
CA ARG A 116 -5.52 5.74 16.56
C ARG A 116 -4.76 4.51 17.06
N ASN A 117 -3.66 4.71 17.78
CA ASN A 117 -2.94 3.62 18.41
C ASN A 117 -3.75 3.04 19.56
N ASP A 118 -4.34 3.88 20.40
CA ASP A 118 -5.11 3.46 21.56
C ASP A 118 -6.39 2.72 21.11
N GLU A 119 -7.12 3.27 20.14
CA GLU A 119 -8.27 2.58 19.52
C GLU A 119 -7.89 1.22 18.90
N PHE A 120 -6.69 1.10 18.34
CA PHE A 120 -6.22 -0.17 17.78
C PHE A 120 -5.87 -1.17 18.88
N ILE A 121 -5.27 -0.72 19.98
CA ILE A 121 -4.94 -1.58 21.12
C ILE A 121 -6.22 -2.08 21.78
N GLU A 122 -7.20 -1.22 22.05
CA GLU A 122 -8.50 -1.60 22.61
C GLU A 122 -9.19 -2.64 21.73
N TRP A 123 -9.24 -2.39 20.42
CA TRP A 123 -9.80 -3.34 19.47
C TRP A 123 -9.04 -4.68 19.45
N LEU A 124 -7.72 -4.65 19.58
CA LEU A 124 -6.89 -5.85 19.63
C LEU A 124 -7.14 -6.64 20.92
N GLU A 125 -7.36 -5.98 22.05
CA GLU A 125 -7.72 -6.63 23.31
C GLU A 125 -9.07 -7.32 23.24
N GLU A 126 -10.04 -6.73 22.54
CA GLU A 126 -11.38 -7.31 22.36
C GLU A 126 -11.39 -8.49 21.38
N ASN A 127 -10.69 -8.37 20.24
CA ASN A 127 -10.77 -9.34 19.15
C ASN A 127 -9.65 -10.40 19.17
N PHE A 128 -8.48 -10.05 19.70
CA PHE A 128 -7.28 -10.89 19.71
C PHE A 128 -6.50 -10.74 21.03
N PRO A 129 -7.11 -11.11 22.18
CA PRO A 129 -6.55 -10.83 23.51
C PRO A 129 -5.14 -11.41 23.71
N GLU A 130 -4.85 -12.59 23.15
CA GLU A 130 -3.52 -13.20 23.23
C GLU A 130 -2.43 -12.35 22.55
N GLU A 131 -2.75 -11.74 21.40
CA GLU A 131 -1.81 -10.91 20.65
C GLU A 131 -1.65 -9.56 21.34
N ALA A 132 -2.70 -9.03 21.96
CA ALA A 132 -2.62 -7.85 22.82
C ALA A 132 -1.73 -8.11 24.05
N GLU A 133 -1.83 -9.28 24.69
CA GLU A 133 -0.91 -9.66 25.76
C GLU A 133 0.54 -9.77 25.29
N LYS A 134 0.79 -10.42 24.14
CA LYS A 134 2.15 -10.50 23.57
C LYS A 134 2.72 -9.12 23.28
N MET A 135 1.87 -8.20 22.80
CA MET A 135 2.24 -6.81 22.59
C MET A 135 2.65 -6.15 23.91
N LYS A 136 1.84 -6.27 24.98
CA LYS A 136 2.15 -5.73 26.31
C LYS A 136 3.46 -6.30 26.89
N LYS A 137 3.62 -7.63 26.88
CA LYS A 137 4.84 -8.31 27.35
C LYS A 137 6.10 -7.85 26.59
N ALA A 138 5.96 -7.58 25.28
CA ALA A 138 7.07 -7.04 24.49
C ALA A 138 7.47 -5.62 24.92
N PHE A 139 6.51 -4.77 25.30
CA PHE A 139 6.79 -3.44 25.87
C PHE A 139 7.48 -3.50 27.23
N GLU A 140 7.13 -4.49 28.07
CA GLU A 140 7.75 -4.69 29.38
C GLU A 140 9.19 -5.20 29.29
N ALA A 141 9.51 -6.04 28.30
CA ALA A 141 10.82 -6.68 28.19
C ALA A 141 11.93 -5.75 27.65
N ASP A 142 11.69 -5.06 26.52
CA ASP A 142 12.65 -4.11 25.93
C ASP A 142 11.92 -3.14 24.98
N PRO A 143 12.04 -1.81 25.18
CA PRO A 143 11.44 -0.81 24.31
C PRO A 143 11.80 -0.96 22.81
N ASN A 144 13.01 -1.44 22.48
CA ASN A 144 13.42 -1.63 21.08
C ASN A 144 12.84 -2.90 20.46
N SER A 145 12.80 -4.01 21.20
CA SER A 145 12.09 -5.23 20.83
C SER A 145 10.58 -4.99 20.67
N ALA A 146 9.99 -4.17 21.54
CA ALA A 146 8.60 -3.75 21.49
C ALA A 146 8.23 -3.10 20.16
N PHE A 147 9.13 -2.31 19.57
CA PHE A 147 8.88 -1.68 18.28
C PHE A 147 8.73 -2.70 17.14
N LYS A 148 9.59 -3.72 17.08
CA LYS A 148 9.52 -4.76 16.04
C LYS A 148 8.25 -5.61 16.18
N ASN A 149 7.92 -6.03 17.40
CA ASN A 149 6.71 -6.81 17.66
C ASN A 149 5.44 -5.98 17.39
N THR A 150 5.43 -4.71 17.81
CA THR A 150 4.33 -3.79 17.52
C THR A 150 4.16 -3.57 16.01
N ALA A 151 5.26 -3.41 15.28
CA ALA A 151 5.22 -3.27 13.82
C ALA A 151 4.65 -4.52 13.16
N TYR A 152 5.04 -5.71 13.61
CA TYR A 152 4.54 -6.99 13.12
C TYR A 152 3.03 -7.18 13.38
N ILE A 153 2.59 -6.95 14.62
CA ILE A 153 1.18 -7.02 15.01
C ILE A 153 0.37 -6.01 14.18
N ARG A 154 0.87 -4.78 14.03
CA ARG A 154 0.22 -3.78 13.19
C ARG A 154 0.16 -4.21 11.73
N SER A 155 1.21 -4.75 11.14
CA SER A 155 1.14 -5.20 9.73
C SER A 155 0.10 -6.30 9.54
N LYS A 156 -0.05 -7.19 10.53
CA LYS A 156 -0.98 -8.32 10.47
C LYS A 156 -2.45 -7.89 10.67
N TYR A 157 -2.72 -7.08 11.70
CA TYR A 157 -4.09 -6.83 12.16
C TYR A 157 -4.68 -5.47 11.76
N ARG A 158 -3.83 -4.47 11.45
CA ARG A 158 -4.31 -3.09 11.21
C ARG A 158 -5.30 -3.00 10.06
N ARG A 159 -5.10 -3.79 9.01
CA ARG A 159 -6.00 -3.78 7.85
C ARG A 159 -7.40 -4.29 8.22
N ILE A 160 -7.47 -5.30 9.10
CA ILE A 160 -8.75 -5.85 9.58
C ILE A 160 -9.47 -4.77 10.39
N PHE A 161 -8.78 -4.16 11.36
CA PHE A 161 -9.30 -3.03 12.14
C PHE A 161 -9.84 -1.88 11.29
N GLU A 162 -9.06 -1.42 10.29
CA GLU A 162 -9.50 -0.32 9.42
C GLU A 162 -10.67 -0.73 8.51
N THR A 163 -10.73 -2.01 8.12
CA THR A 163 -11.81 -2.57 7.31
C THR A 163 -13.10 -2.69 8.11
N GLU A 164 -13.03 -3.13 9.36
CA GLU A 164 -14.21 -3.36 10.22
C GLU A 164 -15.06 -2.10 10.40
N LYS A 165 -14.40 -0.93 10.52
CA LYS A 165 -15.07 0.37 10.59
C LYS A 165 -15.89 0.73 9.34
N ARG A 166 -15.57 0.14 8.19
CA ARG A 166 -16.15 0.48 6.88
C ARG A 166 -17.01 -0.63 6.30
N ASN A 167 -16.62 -1.87 6.54
CA ASN A 167 -17.22 -3.07 6.03
C ASN A 167 -16.97 -4.20 7.06
N PRO A 168 -17.85 -4.35 8.06
CA PRO A 168 -17.69 -5.34 9.12
C PRO A 168 -17.73 -6.78 8.58
N GLU A 169 -18.53 -7.05 7.55
CA GLU A 169 -18.63 -8.38 6.92
C GLU A 169 -17.30 -8.79 6.27
N MET A 170 -16.65 -7.87 5.55
CA MET A 170 -15.31 -8.10 5.01
C MET A 170 -14.28 -8.33 6.11
N ALA A 171 -14.36 -7.57 7.21
CA ALA A 171 -13.43 -7.75 8.33
C ALA A 171 -13.57 -9.13 8.96
N GLU A 172 -14.79 -9.62 9.14
CA GLU A 172 -15.05 -10.97 9.66
C GLU A 172 -14.43 -12.05 8.77
N LEU A 173 -14.62 -11.96 7.44
CA LEU A 173 -13.95 -12.86 6.51
C LEU A 173 -12.42 -12.78 6.61
N MET A 174 -11.86 -11.61 6.87
CA MET A 174 -10.42 -11.46 7.07
C MET A 174 -9.93 -12.06 8.40
N LYS A 175 -10.72 -12.00 9.47
CA LYS A 175 -10.42 -12.69 10.75
C LYS A 175 -10.39 -14.21 10.52
N ASN A 176 -11.42 -14.75 9.85
CA ASN A 176 -11.51 -16.17 9.51
C ASN A 176 -10.34 -16.64 8.63
N ASP A 177 -9.98 -15.89 7.57
CA ASP A 177 -8.81 -16.22 6.74
C ASP A 177 -7.52 -16.23 7.55
N LEU A 178 -7.38 -15.33 8.52
CA LEU A 178 -6.20 -15.25 9.37
C LEU A 178 -6.06 -16.49 10.26
N GLU A 179 -7.14 -16.93 10.90
CA GLU A 179 -7.16 -18.15 11.72
C GLU A 179 -6.83 -19.39 10.88
N LEU A 180 -7.46 -19.51 9.70
CA LEU A 180 -7.19 -20.61 8.79
C LEU A 180 -5.74 -20.61 8.29
N LYS A 181 -5.13 -19.44 8.05
CA LYS A 181 -3.69 -19.32 7.72
C LYS A 181 -2.82 -19.84 8.86
N GLN A 182 -3.12 -19.47 10.10
CA GLN A 182 -2.38 -19.95 11.28
C GLN A 182 -2.51 -21.46 11.46
N ARG A 183 -3.73 -22.01 11.30
CA ARG A 183 -3.94 -23.45 11.42
C ARG A 183 -3.22 -24.23 10.32
N ARG A 184 -3.26 -23.74 9.08
CA ARG A 184 -2.49 -24.30 7.95
C ARG A 184 -1.00 -24.34 8.28
N GLU A 185 -0.44 -23.26 8.81
CA GLU A 185 0.98 -23.19 9.19
C GLU A 185 1.32 -24.22 10.29
N GLN A 186 0.47 -24.37 11.31
CA GLN A 186 0.64 -25.38 12.36
C GLN A 186 0.65 -26.80 11.79
N ILE A 187 -0.32 -27.15 10.95
CA ILE A 187 -0.40 -28.49 10.35
C ILE A 187 0.78 -28.75 9.42
N THR A 188 1.20 -27.75 8.65
CA THR A 188 2.36 -27.87 7.78
C THR A 188 3.63 -28.13 8.59
N GLU A 189 3.77 -27.49 9.77
CA GLU A 189 4.88 -27.75 10.68
C GLU A 189 4.80 -29.14 11.31
N GLN A 190 3.60 -29.60 11.71
CA GLN A 190 3.40 -30.97 12.23
C GLN A 190 3.76 -32.03 11.17
N LEU A 191 3.31 -31.85 9.92
CA LEU A 191 3.63 -32.74 8.81
C LEU A 191 5.14 -32.86 8.53
N ARG A 192 5.93 -31.80 8.80
CA ARG A 192 7.40 -31.85 8.60
C ARG A 192 8.10 -32.85 9.52
N TYR A 193 7.56 -33.08 10.71
CA TYR A 193 8.16 -33.97 11.73
C TYR A 193 7.32 -35.22 11.99
N CYS A 194 6.22 -35.43 11.25
CA CYS A 194 5.35 -36.58 11.43
C CYS A 194 6.00 -37.84 10.82
N GLU A 195 6.29 -38.84 11.65
CA GLU A 195 6.87 -40.11 11.23
C GLU A 195 5.80 -41.21 11.06
N ASN A 196 4.62 -41.03 11.68
CA ASN A 196 3.53 -42.00 11.64
C ASN A 196 2.65 -41.80 10.39
N GLU A 197 2.50 -42.85 9.57
CA GLU A 197 1.71 -42.79 8.33
C GLU A 197 0.21 -42.50 8.56
N GLN A 198 -0.37 -42.98 9.67
CA GLN A 198 -1.78 -42.73 9.95
C GLN A 198 -2.02 -41.28 10.38
N GLU A 199 -1.18 -40.76 11.26
CA GLU A 199 -1.22 -39.35 11.70
C GLU A 199 -0.92 -38.40 10.53
N MET A 200 0.01 -38.77 9.65
CA MET A 200 0.30 -38.01 8.42
C MET A 200 -0.95 -37.90 7.55
N LYS A 201 -1.70 -38.98 7.38
CA LYS A 201 -2.93 -38.97 6.59
C LYS A 201 -4.03 -38.12 7.23
N GLU A 202 -4.20 -38.18 8.54
CA GLU A 202 -5.17 -37.35 9.27
C GLU A 202 -4.83 -35.86 9.13
N LEU A 203 -3.55 -35.50 9.23
CA LEU A 203 -3.07 -34.14 9.01
C LEU A 203 -3.24 -33.68 7.54
N GLU A 204 -3.07 -34.59 6.58
CA GLU A 204 -3.32 -34.31 5.16
C GLU A 204 -4.80 -34.00 4.88
N ASP A 205 -5.71 -34.79 5.46
CA ASP A 205 -7.16 -34.59 5.33
C ASP A 205 -7.59 -33.27 6.01
N GLU A 206 -7.06 -32.96 7.21
CA GLU A 206 -7.31 -31.67 7.88
C GLU A 206 -6.77 -30.48 7.07
N LEU A 207 -5.55 -30.60 6.52
CA LEU A 207 -4.97 -29.58 5.66
C LEU A 207 -5.83 -29.31 4.43
N ARG A 208 -6.36 -30.37 3.81
CA ARG A 208 -7.27 -30.27 2.67
C ARG A 208 -8.53 -29.48 3.03
N ASP A 209 -9.14 -29.78 4.16
CA ASP A 209 -10.35 -29.08 4.62
C ASP A 209 -10.06 -27.59 4.87
N ILE A 210 -8.94 -27.25 5.51
CA ILE A 210 -8.54 -25.86 5.73
C ILE A 210 -8.31 -25.12 4.42
N VAL A 211 -7.64 -25.74 3.45
CA VAL A 211 -7.43 -25.14 2.13
C VAL A 211 -8.77 -24.91 1.43
N SER A 212 -9.70 -25.86 1.51
CA SER A 212 -11.06 -25.69 0.97
C SER A 212 -11.83 -24.56 1.66
N MET A 213 -11.78 -24.45 2.99
CA MET A 213 -12.41 -23.35 3.72
C MET A 213 -11.80 -22.00 3.33
N ARG A 214 -10.48 -21.89 3.20
CA ARG A 214 -9.82 -20.65 2.78
C ARG A 214 -10.20 -20.24 1.37
N LEU A 215 -10.34 -21.20 0.45
CA LEU A 215 -10.82 -20.91 -0.90
C LEU A 215 -12.22 -20.28 -0.87
N ASN A 216 -13.12 -20.81 -0.04
CA ASN A 216 -14.46 -20.23 0.13
C ASN A 216 -14.38 -18.79 0.67
N VAL A 217 -13.56 -18.55 1.70
CA VAL A 217 -13.36 -17.20 2.25
C VAL A 217 -12.80 -16.23 1.19
N ILE A 218 -11.86 -16.68 0.36
CA ILE A 218 -11.31 -15.86 -0.73
C ILE A 218 -12.39 -15.52 -1.77
N LEU A 219 -13.25 -16.48 -2.13
CA LEU A 219 -14.35 -16.27 -3.06
C LEU A 219 -15.35 -15.25 -2.50
N GLU A 220 -15.73 -15.37 -1.22
CA GLU A 220 -16.65 -14.42 -0.57
C GLU A 220 -16.04 -13.02 -0.45
N LYS A 221 -14.75 -12.90 -0.08
CA LYS A 221 -14.03 -11.61 -0.07
C LYS A 221 -14.08 -10.95 -1.46
N ARG A 222 -13.91 -11.73 -2.53
CA ARG A 222 -13.98 -11.22 -3.91
C ARG A 222 -15.38 -10.78 -4.29
N ARG A 223 -16.39 -11.55 -3.92
CA ARG A 223 -17.79 -11.22 -4.15
C ARG A 223 -18.15 -9.88 -3.49
N LEU A 224 -17.86 -9.70 -2.21
CA LEU A 224 -18.13 -8.45 -1.50
C LEU A 224 -17.38 -7.26 -2.12
N LYS A 225 -16.13 -7.47 -2.56
CA LYS A 225 -15.37 -6.43 -3.25
C LYS A 225 -16.01 -6.04 -4.60
N LEU A 226 -16.54 -7.01 -5.35
CA LEU A 226 -17.26 -6.74 -6.59
C LEU A 226 -18.55 -5.95 -6.31
N GLU A 227 -19.31 -6.33 -5.28
CA GLU A 227 -20.52 -5.61 -4.89
C GLU A 227 -20.25 -4.16 -4.47
N ASP A 228 -19.17 -3.92 -3.70
CA ASP A 228 -18.73 -2.56 -3.34
C ASP A 228 -18.32 -1.72 -4.55
N LEU A 229 -17.58 -2.33 -5.50
CA LEU A 229 -17.19 -1.66 -6.74
C LEU A 229 -18.41 -1.32 -7.60
N GLN A 230 -19.39 -2.21 -7.72
CA GLN A 230 -20.64 -1.95 -8.43
C GLN A 230 -21.41 -0.78 -7.82
N LYS A 231 -21.52 -0.72 -6.48
CA LYS A 231 -22.16 0.40 -5.78
C LYS A 231 -21.45 1.73 -6.05
N LYS A 232 -20.12 1.75 -6.03
CA LYS A 232 -19.32 2.95 -6.36
C LYS A 232 -19.52 3.38 -7.80
N LEU A 233 -19.57 2.44 -8.74
CA LEU A 233 -19.80 2.72 -10.15
C LEU A 233 -21.16 3.40 -10.34
N GLN A 234 -22.21 2.84 -9.73
CA GLN A 234 -23.55 3.45 -9.75
C GLN A 234 -23.59 4.85 -9.14
N GLN A 235 -22.84 5.09 -8.06
CA GLN A 235 -22.74 6.42 -7.46
C GLN A 235 -22.05 7.42 -8.40
N ILE A 236 -20.93 7.02 -8.99
CA ILE A 236 -20.18 7.84 -9.96
C ILE A 236 -21.05 8.15 -11.18
N GLU A 237 -21.78 7.17 -11.72
CA GLU A 237 -22.72 7.39 -12.83
C GLU A 237 -23.79 8.43 -12.47
N LYS A 238 -24.35 8.38 -11.25
CA LYS A 238 -25.29 9.39 -10.77
C LYS A 238 -24.66 10.78 -10.69
N GLU A 239 -23.43 10.88 -10.21
CA GLU A 239 -22.69 12.15 -10.13
C GLU A 239 -22.39 12.71 -11.52
N ILE A 240 -21.95 11.87 -12.47
CA ILE A 240 -21.73 12.25 -13.86
C ILE A 240 -23.02 12.77 -14.49
N ASN A 241 -24.13 12.03 -14.35
CA ASN A 241 -25.42 12.45 -14.89
C ASN A 241 -25.92 13.77 -14.28
N LYS A 242 -25.64 14.00 -12.98
CA LYS A 242 -25.94 15.27 -12.33
C LYS A 242 -25.10 16.40 -12.94
N GLN A 243 -23.80 16.21 -13.08
CA GLN A 243 -22.91 17.21 -13.68
C GLN A 243 -23.26 17.51 -15.13
N GLN A 244 -23.68 16.50 -15.90
CA GLN A 244 -24.16 16.70 -17.28
C GLN A 244 -25.40 17.59 -17.30
N LYS A 245 -26.39 17.34 -16.45
CA LYS A 245 -27.59 18.19 -16.34
C LYS A 245 -27.27 19.61 -15.86
N ASP A 246 -26.36 19.73 -14.89
CA ASP A 246 -25.92 21.03 -14.40
C ASP A 246 -25.23 21.83 -15.53
N LEU A 247 -24.43 21.16 -16.38
CA LEU A 247 -23.81 21.77 -17.55
C LEU A 247 -24.83 22.17 -18.63
N GLU A 248 -25.80 21.32 -18.94
CA GLU A 248 -26.88 21.64 -19.89
C GLU A 248 -27.68 22.86 -19.41
N ALA A 249 -28.03 22.91 -18.12
CA ALA A 249 -28.73 24.05 -17.55
C ALA A 249 -27.90 25.35 -17.59
N LEU A 250 -26.58 25.26 -17.39
CA LEU A 250 -25.68 26.40 -17.54
C LEU A 250 -25.55 26.86 -18.99
N ASP A 251 -25.55 25.95 -19.96
CA ASP A 251 -25.50 26.30 -21.38
C ASP A 251 -26.82 26.95 -21.83
N ASP A 252 -27.97 26.44 -21.37
CA ASP A 252 -29.29 27.05 -21.61
C ASP A 252 -29.38 28.49 -21.04
N GLN A 253 -28.74 28.73 -19.90
CA GLN A 253 -28.69 30.04 -19.25
C GLN A 253 -27.55 30.94 -19.75
N ARG A 254 -26.67 30.44 -20.62
CA ARG A 254 -25.38 31.06 -20.96
C ARG A 254 -25.53 32.51 -21.39
N ASP A 255 -26.41 32.80 -22.34
CA ASP A 255 -26.55 34.15 -22.89
C ASP A 255 -27.11 35.13 -21.85
N SER A 256 -27.99 34.65 -20.96
CA SER A 256 -28.50 35.47 -19.84
C SER A 256 -27.43 35.75 -18.79
N LEU A 257 -26.59 34.76 -18.46
CA LEU A 257 -25.46 34.90 -17.54
C LEU A 257 -24.40 35.85 -18.10
N ILE A 258 -24.08 35.73 -19.40
CA ILE A 258 -23.17 36.66 -20.09
C ILE A 258 -23.71 38.08 -20.04
N LYS A 259 -25.00 38.27 -20.35
CA LYS A 259 -25.64 39.59 -20.31
C LYS A 259 -25.58 40.20 -18.90
N ASN A 260 -25.98 39.45 -17.88
CA ASN A 260 -25.94 39.91 -16.49
C ASN A 260 -24.51 40.29 -16.07
N ARG A 261 -23.51 39.47 -16.44
CA ARG A 261 -22.11 39.76 -16.12
C ARG A 261 -21.58 40.99 -16.84
N LEU A 262 -21.98 41.22 -18.09
CA LEU A 262 -21.65 42.45 -18.83
C LEU A 262 -22.26 43.68 -18.15
N GLU A 263 -23.51 43.61 -17.72
CA GLU A 263 -24.19 44.70 -17.02
C GLU A 263 -23.49 45.04 -15.69
N GLU A 264 -23.16 44.02 -14.88
CA GLU A 264 -22.38 44.19 -13.64
C GLU A 264 -21.04 44.89 -13.88
N LEU A 265 -20.26 44.41 -14.86
CA LEU A 265 -18.95 44.97 -15.18
C LEU A 265 -19.05 46.43 -15.67
N ILE A 266 -20.08 46.73 -16.47
CA ILE A 266 -20.36 48.11 -16.90
C ILE A 266 -20.70 48.98 -15.69
N GLU A 267 -21.52 48.51 -14.75
CA GLU A 267 -21.80 49.27 -13.52
C GLU A 267 -20.56 49.47 -12.65
N GLU A 268 -19.74 48.44 -12.44
CA GLU A 268 -18.48 48.54 -11.69
C GLU A 268 -17.56 49.60 -12.33
N SER A 269 -17.42 49.59 -13.66
CA SER A 269 -16.61 50.57 -14.39
C SER A 269 -17.12 52.02 -14.21
N LYS A 270 -18.44 52.20 -14.12
CA LYS A 270 -19.06 53.52 -13.87
C LYS A 270 -18.80 54.00 -12.45
N ARG A 271 -18.83 53.09 -11.47
CA ARG A 271 -18.54 53.38 -10.04
C ARG A 271 -17.05 53.66 -9.81
N GLN A 272 -16.16 53.04 -10.59
CA GLN A 272 -14.72 53.27 -10.58
C GLN A 272 -14.26 54.47 -11.42
N LYS A 273 -15.18 55.34 -11.90
CA LYS A 273 -14.77 56.65 -12.42
C LYS A 273 -14.05 57.41 -11.30
N VAL A 274 -12.72 57.31 -11.33
CA VAL A 274 -11.80 58.08 -10.51
C VAL A 274 -12.06 59.55 -10.82
N ASN A 275 -12.55 60.28 -9.82
CA ASN A 275 -12.62 61.73 -9.87
C ASN A 275 -11.17 62.23 -9.83
N TRP A 276 -10.66 62.68 -10.97
CA TRP A 276 -9.37 63.37 -11.11
C TRP A 276 -9.56 64.89 -11.00
N GLU A 277 -10.37 65.35 -10.04
CA GLU A 277 -10.40 66.77 -9.66
C GLU A 277 -9.20 67.14 -8.78
#